data_AF-A0A210Q1N0-F1
#
_entry.id   AF-A0A210Q1N0-F1
#
_cell.length_a   1.000
_cell.length_b   1.000
_cell.length_c   1.000
_cell.angle_alpha   90.00
_cell.angle_beta   90.00
_cell.angle_gamma   90.00
#
_symmetry.space_group_name_H-M   'P 1'
#
loop_
_entity.id
_entity.type
_entity.pdbx_description
1 polymer ?
#
loop_
_entity_poly.entity_id
_entity_poly.type
_entity_poly.pdbx_seq_one_letter_code
_entity_poly.pdbx_strand_id
1 'polypeptide(L)'
;MTTALHGWPPMRPNMATTTLPFSRKEKKTDRDFMVLNKAAVQAGLVTSSENYKFRATHDVRRKTAGDENTRSRTRRIPPTMVFGISTRPSTPIFDLLEHKYQDKWLMSRRQMELTKRQEESKQRRNPNTVYETRASLLRTYQNPVDEAPLWQLPKFKKNAKPSLQTFRSDPARVSGYEHFESDQISRKGKLGHGVYESAKN
;
A
#
# COMPACT_ATOMS: atom_id res chain seq x y z
N MET A 1 -18.53 -9.58 -87.00
CA MET A 1 -19.21 -9.65 -85.69
C MET A 1 -18.53 -10.72 -84.86
N THR A 2 -17.86 -10.31 -83.76
CA THR A 2 -17.49 -11.07 -82.53
C THR A 2 -16.43 -10.25 -81.79
N THR A 3 -16.84 -9.17 -81.11
CA THR A 3 -17.00 -9.05 -79.63
C THR A 3 -15.68 -9.06 -78.85
N ALA A 4 -15.27 -7.85 -78.50
CA ALA A 4 -14.22 -7.49 -77.55
C ALA A 4 -14.62 -7.79 -76.10
N LEU A 5 -13.65 -8.10 -75.22
CA LEU A 5 -13.59 -7.66 -73.82
C LEU A 5 -12.28 -8.12 -73.18
N HIS A 6 -11.33 -7.19 -73.06
CA HIS A 6 -10.15 -7.32 -72.20
C HIS A 6 -10.58 -7.09 -70.75
N GLY A 7 -10.48 -8.12 -69.92
CA GLY A 7 -10.80 -8.08 -68.49
C GLY A 7 -9.74 -7.32 -67.68
N TRP A 8 -10.22 -6.55 -66.70
CA TRP A 8 -9.47 -5.60 -65.87
C TRP A 8 -8.36 -6.22 -65.01
N PRO A 9 -7.32 -5.44 -64.60
CA PRO A 9 -6.29 -5.91 -63.68
C PRO A 9 -6.85 -6.09 -62.25
N PRO A 10 -6.28 -7.00 -61.43
CA PRO A 10 -6.79 -7.27 -60.09
C PRO A 10 -6.55 -6.08 -59.15
N MET A 11 -7.63 -5.42 -58.76
CA MET A 11 -7.65 -4.43 -57.68
C MET A 11 -7.30 -5.12 -56.36
N ARG A 12 -6.07 -4.93 -55.88
CA ARG A 12 -5.73 -5.19 -54.48
C ARG A 12 -6.48 -4.16 -53.63
N PRO A 13 -7.27 -4.55 -52.60
CA PRO A 13 -7.81 -3.59 -51.68
C PRO A 13 -6.69 -3.10 -50.76
N ASN A 14 -6.07 -1.98 -51.14
CA ASN A 14 -5.24 -1.19 -50.24
C ASN A 14 -6.18 -0.58 -49.20
N MET A 15 -6.34 -1.25 -48.05
CA MET A 15 -7.08 -0.70 -46.92
C MET A 15 -6.29 0.46 -46.31
N ALA A 16 -6.38 1.63 -46.96
CA ALA A 16 -5.97 2.88 -46.38
C ALA A 16 -6.88 3.16 -45.19
N THR A 17 -6.33 3.06 -43.99
CA THR A 17 -6.97 3.47 -42.74
C THR A 17 -7.38 4.94 -42.85
N THR A 18 -8.65 5.20 -43.15
CA THR A 18 -9.21 6.55 -43.12
C THR A 18 -9.41 6.96 -41.65
N THR A 19 -8.41 7.64 -41.09
CA THR A 19 -8.58 8.35 -39.81
C THR A 19 -8.93 9.79 -40.13
N LEU A 20 -10.23 10.11 -40.15
CA LEU A 20 -10.70 11.50 -40.19
C LEU A 20 -10.15 12.26 -38.98
N PRO A 21 -9.54 13.46 -39.15
CA PRO A 21 -9.01 14.24 -38.05
C PRO A 21 -10.15 15.01 -37.36
N PHE A 22 -10.97 14.30 -36.57
CA PHE A 22 -11.78 15.00 -35.57
C PHE A 22 -10.85 15.52 -34.49
N SER A 23 -10.47 16.79 -34.57
CA SER A 23 -9.88 17.52 -33.46
C SER A 23 -10.92 17.56 -32.34
N ARG A 24 -10.82 16.58 -31.43
CA ARG A 24 -11.65 16.48 -30.25
C ARG A 24 -11.27 17.67 -29.36
N LYS A 25 -12.11 18.71 -29.34
CA LYS A 25 -12.00 19.78 -28.34
C LYS A 25 -11.90 19.12 -26.97
N GLU A 26 -10.73 19.21 -26.34
CA GLU A 26 -10.52 18.65 -25.02
C GLU A 26 -11.51 19.31 -24.07
N LYS A 27 -12.45 18.50 -23.56
CA LYS A 27 -13.38 18.97 -22.53
C LYS A 27 -12.53 19.19 -21.29
N LYS A 28 -12.34 20.46 -20.94
CA LYS A 28 -11.73 20.86 -19.66
C LYS A 28 -12.46 20.14 -18.53
N THR A 29 -11.74 19.24 -17.86
CA THR A 29 -12.32 18.42 -16.78
C THR A 29 -12.66 19.28 -15.57
N ASP A 30 -13.68 18.87 -14.81
CA ASP A 30 -14.10 19.60 -13.61
C ASP A 30 -12.95 19.69 -12.59
N ARG A 31 -12.92 20.79 -11.82
CA ARG A 31 -11.92 20.98 -10.77
C ARG A 31 -12.13 19.97 -9.64
N ASP A 32 -11.03 19.48 -9.07
CA ASP A 32 -11.04 18.57 -7.94
C ASP A 32 -10.98 19.34 -6.62
N PHE A 33 -12.15 19.70 -6.10
CA PHE A 33 -12.25 20.42 -4.83
C PHE A 33 -11.77 19.60 -3.62
N MET A 34 -11.79 18.27 -3.67
CA MET A 34 -11.33 17.45 -2.53
C MET A 34 -9.82 17.53 -2.40
N VAL A 35 -9.10 17.39 -3.51
CA VAL A 35 -7.65 17.52 -3.55
C VAL A 35 -7.22 18.96 -3.22
N LEU A 36 -7.91 19.95 -3.79
CA LEU A 36 -7.63 21.37 -3.48
C LEU A 36 -7.82 21.69 -2.00
N ASN A 37 -8.92 21.23 -1.39
CA ASN A 37 -9.16 21.48 0.03
C ASN A 37 -8.16 20.76 0.92
N LYS A 38 -7.78 19.53 0.56
CA LYS A 38 -6.73 18.80 1.26
C LYS A 38 -5.40 19.56 1.23
N ALA A 39 -5.01 20.06 0.06
CA ALA A 39 -3.78 20.83 -0.10
C ALA A 39 -3.81 22.17 0.65
N ALA A 40 -4.96 22.85 0.65
CA ALA A 40 -5.15 24.08 1.42
C ALA A 40 -4.97 23.84 2.93
N VAL A 41 -5.58 22.78 3.46
CA VAL A 41 -5.44 22.39 4.87
C VAL A 41 -4.00 21.99 5.19
N GLN A 42 -3.31 21.29 4.28
CA GLN A 42 -1.89 20.95 4.43
C GLN A 42 -0.99 22.21 4.43
N ALA A 43 -1.37 23.26 3.71
CA ALA A 43 -0.70 24.55 3.71
C ALA A 43 -1.07 25.44 4.91
N GLY A 44 -1.92 24.95 5.83
CA GLY A 44 -2.35 25.70 7.02
C GLY A 44 -3.50 26.68 6.77
N LEU A 45 -4.14 26.65 5.60
CA LEU A 45 -5.26 27.51 5.24
C LEU A 45 -6.59 26.86 5.67
N VAL A 46 -7.09 27.27 6.83
CA VAL A 46 -8.28 26.69 7.47
C VAL A 46 -9.51 27.58 7.32
N THR A 47 -9.33 28.86 7.00
CA THR A 47 -10.43 29.82 6.84
C THR A 47 -11.08 29.70 5.46
N SER A 48 -12.39 29.94 5.36
CA SER A 48 -13.13 29.89 4.09
C SER A 48 -12.61 30.88 3.04
N SER A 49 -12.24 32.10 3.46
CA SER A 49 -11.67 33.13 2.58
C SER A 49 -10.31 32.72 2.00
N GLU A 50 -9.48 32.09 2.82
CA GLU A 50 -8.18 31.56 2.42
C GLU A 50 -8.32 30.39 1.44
N ASN A 51 -9.23 29.47 1.72
CA ASN A 51 -9.56 28.36 0.82
C ASN A 51 -10.09 28.86 -0.53
N TYR A 52 -10.89 29.93 -0.55
CA TYR A 52 -11.37 30.55 -1.78
C TYR A 52 -10.21 31.09 -2.63
N LYS A 53 -9.30 31.85 -2.01
CA LYS A 53 -8.09 32.36 -2.68
C LYS A 53 -7.21 31.20 -3.18
N PHE A 54 -7.03 30.17 -2.36
CA PHE A 54 -6.23 29.00 -2.71
C PHE A 54 -6.78 28.26 -3.93
N ARG A 55 -8.10 28.11 -4.05
CA ARG A 55 -8.78 27.52 -5.22
C ARG A 55 -8.74 28.41 -6.47
N ALA A 56 -8.52 29.72 -6.31
CA ALA A 56 -8.37 30.65 -7.42
C ALA A 56 -6.96 30.60 -8.02
N THR A 57 -5.93 30.39 -7.18
CA THR A 57 -4.53 30.34 -7.62
C THR A 57 -4.06 28.93 -8.03
N HIS A 58 -4.68 27.87 -7.50
CA HIS A 58 -4.31 26.48 -7.81
C HIS A 58 -5.40 25.80 -8.65
N ASP A 59 -5.06 25.35 -9.87
CA ASP A 59 -5.94 24.55 -10.72
C ASP A 59 -5.57 23.06 -10.63
N VAL A 60 -6.37 22.29 -9.91
CA VAL A 60 -6.29 20.82 -9.88
C VAL A 60 -7.58 20.29 -10.47
N ARG A 61 -7.48 19.41 -11.47
CA ARG A 61 -8.63 18.87 -12.19
C ARG A 61 -8.79 17.38 -11.95
N ARG A 62 -10.04 16.92 -12.00
CA ARG A 62 -10.35 15.49 -11.93
C ARG A 62 -9.80 14.80 -13.17
N LYS A 63 -9.11 13.68 -12.95
CA LYS A 63 -8.75 12.76 -14.03
C LYS A 63 -10.04 12.20 -14.62
N THR A 64 -10.16 12.17 -15.95
CA THR A 64 -11.27 11.45 -16.54
C THR A 64 -11.04 9.95 -16.38
N ALA A 65 -12.12 9.16 -16.27
CA ALA A 65 -12.04 7.70 -16.20
C ALA A 65 -11.29 7.06 -17.39
N GLY A 66 -10.98 7.82 -18.45
CA GLY A 66 -10.14 7.39 -19.58
C GLY A 66 -8.63 7.56 -19.39
N ASP A 67 -8.17 8.47 -18.50
CA ASP A 67 -6.74 8.81 -18.37
C ASP A 67 -5.95 7.81 -17.51
N GLU A 68 -6.60 7.13 -16.58
CA GLU A 68 -5.97 6.03 -15.82
C GLU A 68 -5.72 4.80 -16.71
N ASN A 69 -6.46 4.65 -17.81
CA ASN A 69 -6.48 3.43 -18.61
C ASN A 69 -5.77 3.56 -19.98
N THR A 70 -5.26 4.74 -20.34
CA THR A 70 -4.50 4.94 -21.59
C THR A 70 -3.16 4.22 -21.59
N ARG A 71 -2.57 3.91 -20.43
CA ARG A 71 -1.35 3.09 -20.35
C ARG A 71 -1.59 1.59 -20.64
N SER A 72 -2.84 1.11 -20.56
CA SER A 72 -3.18 -0.30 -20.81
C SER A 72 -3.71 -0.56 -22.23
N ARG A 73 -4.26 0.48 -22.90
CA ARG A 73 -4.87 0.35 -24.24
C ARG A 73 -3.88 0.15 -25.40
N THR A 74 -2.56 0.19 -25.16
CA THR A 74 -1.58 0.01 -26.23
C THR A 74 -1.33 -1.45 -26.62
N ARG A 75 -1.80 -2.42 -25.83
CA ARG A 75 -1.77 -3.83 -26.26
C ARG A 75 -3.01 -4.13 -27.07
N ARG A 76 -2.86 -4.07 -28.40
CA ARG A 76 -3.83 -4.63 -29.35
C ARG A 76 -3.95 -6.13 -29.05
N ILE A 77 -4.99 -6.48 -28.30
CA ILE A 77 -5.30 -7.85 -27.92
C ILE A 77 -5.54 -8.66 -29.21
N PRO A 78 -4.87 -9.80 -29.42
CA PRO A 78 -5.13 -10.67 -30.57
C PRO A 78 -6.60 -11.14 -30.57
N PRO A 79 -7.26 -11.24 -31.74
CA PRO A 79 -8.63 -11.75 -31.84
C PRO A 79 -8.82 -13.18 -31.30
N THR A 80 -7.74 -13.94 -31.17
CA THR A 80 -7.70 -15.31 -30.65
C THR A 80 -7.51 -15.38 -29.13
N MET A 81 -7.39 -14.24 -28.44
CA MET A 81 -7.17 -14.24 -26.99
C MET A 81 -8.46 -14.66 -26.26
N VAL A 82 -8.35 -15.67 -25.40
CA VAL A 82 -9.44 -16.11 -24.53
C VAL A 82 -9.39 -15.31 -23.22
N PHE A 83 -10.54 -14.83 -22.76
CA PHE A 83 -10.68 -14.17 -21.47
C PHE A 83 -10.86 -15.19 -20.36
N GLY A 84 -10.27 -14.93 -19.19
CA GLY A 84 -10.35 -15.80 -18.02
C GLY A 84 -8.99 -16.03 -17.38
N ILE A 85 -8.99 -16.81 -16.30
CA ILE A 85 -7.77 -17.21 -15.59
C ILE A 85 -7.33 -18.54 -16.20
N SER A 86 -6.16 -18.57 -16.85
CA SER A 86 -5.56 -19.82 -17.30
C SER A 86 -5.42 -20.78 -16.12
N THR A 87 -5.73 -22.05 -16.31
CA THR A 87 -5.40 -23.09 -15.33
C THR A 87 -3.88 -23.13 -15.20
N ARG A 88 -3.35 -22.49 -14.17
CA ARG A 88 -1.94 -22.60 -13.82
C ARG A 88 -1.68 -24.09 -13.56
N PRO A 89 -0.64 -24.70 -14.15
CA PRO A 89 -0.29 -26.06 -13.75
C PRO A 89 -0.08 -26.04 -12.23
N SER A 90 -0.71 -26.98 -11.54
CA SER A 90 -0.47 -27.19 -10.10
C SER A 90 1.03 -27.38 -9.86
N THR A 91 1.48 -27.22 -8.61
CA THR A 91 2.86 -27.57 -8.22
C THR A 91 3.23 -28.91 -8.87
N PRO A 92 4.27 -28.97 -9.74
CA PRO A 92 4.58 -30.19 -10.47
C PRO A 92 4.86 -31.30 -9.45
N ILE A 93 4.08 -32.38 -9.52
CA ILE A 93 4.15 -33.48 -8.55
C ILE A 93 5.56 -34.05 -8.44
N PHE A 94 6.30 -34.03 -9.54
CA PHE A 94 7.69 -34.43 -9.62
C PHE A 94 8.60 -33.65 -8.65
N ASP A 95 8.47 -32.33 -8.58
CA ASP A 95 9.27 -31.50 -7.64
C ASP A 95 8.95 -31.83 -6.18
N LEU A 96 7.74 -32.31 -5.89
CA LEU A 96 7.35 -32.76 -4.54
C LEU A 96 7.96 -34.12 -4.22
N LEU A 97 7.90 -35.08 -5.17
CA LEU A 97 8.49 -36.41 -5.01
C LEU A 97 10.02 -36.37 -4.90
N GLU A 98 10.67 -35.46 -5.64
CA GLU A 98 12.12 -35.27 -5.61
C GLU A 98 12.61 -34.32 -4.49
N HIS A 99 11.74 -33.91 -3.56
CA HIS A 99 12.08 -33.01 -2.44
C HIS A 99 12.74 -31.68 -2.86
N LYS A 100 12.54 -31.20 -4.09
CA LYS A 100 13.20 -29.99 -4.63
C LYS A 100 12.96 -28.75 -3.78
N TYR A 101 11.81 -28.66 -3.12
CA TYR A 101 11.48 -27.53 -2.27
C TYR A 101 12.27 -27.53 -0.95
N GLN A 102 12.53 -28.71 -0.39
CA GLN A 102 13.43 -28.85 0.76
C GLN A 102 14.85 -28.43 0.38
N ASP A 103 15.34 -28.88 -0.78
CA ASP A 103 16.67 -28.51 -1.28
C ASP A 103 16.78 -27.00 -1.53
N LYS A 104 15.79 -26.41 -2.20
CA LYS A 104 15.70 -24.95 -2.42
C LYS A 104 15.72 -24.19 -1.08
N TRP A 105 15.00 -24.68 -0.08
CA TRP A 105 14.96 -24.06 1.24
C TRP A 105 16.32 -24.14 1.96
N LEU A 106 16.96 -25.31 1.94
CA LEU A 106 18.31 -25.50 2.51
C LEU A 106 19.36 -24.65 1.81
N MET A 107 19.32 -24.56 0.48
CA MET A 107 20.21 -23.69 -0.29
C MET A 107 19.98 -22.21 0.05
N SER A 108 18.73 -21.77 0.11
CA SER A 108 18.38 -20.40 0.51
C SER A 108 18.86 -20.07 1.92
N ARG A 109 18.64 -20.98 2.88
CA ARG A 109 19.16 -20.87 4.25
C ARG A 109 20.67 -20.71 4.28
N ARG A 110 21.41 -21.56 3.55
CA ARG A 110 22.87 -21.49 3.46
C ARG A 110 23.32 -20.17 2.85
N GLN A 111 22.65 -19.69 1.81
CA GLN A 111 22.95 -18.40 1.18
C GLN A 111 22.71 -17.23 2.14
N MET A 112 21.61 -17.25 2.90
CA MET A 112 21.32 -16.25 3.93
C MET A 112 22.39 -16.25 5.03
N GLU A 113 22.85 -17.42 5.47
CA GLU A 113 23.90 -17.50 6.49
C GLU A 113 25.25 -16.96 5.95
N LEU A 114 25.61 -17.32 4.72
CA LEU A 114 26.82 -16.82 4.08
C LEU A 114 26.80 -15.30 3.90
N THR A 115 25.67 -14.74 3.45
CA THR A 115 25.49 -13.29 3.30
C THR A 115 25.59 -12.58 4.65
N LYS A 116 24.91 -13.07 5.70
CA LYS A 116 25.02 -12.53 7.06
C LYS A 116 26.47 -12.56 7.57
N ARG A 117 27.19 -13.67 7.37
CA ARG A 117 28.60 -13.81 7.79
C ARG A 117 29.51 -12.83 7.04
N GLN A 118 29.26 -12.62 5.75
CA GLN A 118 29.97 -11.61 4.96
C GLN A 118 29.71 -10.20 5.49
N GLU A 119 28.46 -9.84 5.78
CA GLU A 119 28.10 -8.55 6.38
C GLU A 119 28.76 -8.34 7.74
N GLU A 120 28.72 -9.33 8.63
CA GLU A 120 29.40 -9.27 9.92
C GLU A 120 30.92 -9.09 9.74
N SER A 121 31.54 -9.81 8.80
CA SER A 121 32.98 -9.64 8.53
C SER A 121 33.32 -8.26 7.99
N LYS A 122 32.46 -7.66 7.16
CA LYS A 122 32.62 -6.30 6.66
C LYS A 122 32.48 -5.29 7.79
N GLN A 123 31.47 -5.45 8.66
CA GLN A 123 31.28 -4.60 9.83
C GLN A 123 32.48 -4.65 10.78
N ARG A 124 33.02 -5.84 11.08
CA ARG A 124 34.23 -6.00 11.92
C ARG A 124 35.49 -5.41 11.30
N ARG A 125 35.55 -5.38 9.96
CA ARG A 125 36.69 -4.84 9.19
C ARG A 125 36.59 -3.35 8.92
N ASN A 126 35.52 -2.67 9.32
CA ASN A 126 35.41 -1.23 9.16
C ASN A 126 36.44 -0.54 10.08
N PRO A 127 37.56 -0.02 9.54
CA PRO A 127 38.60 0.58 10.36
C PRO A 127 38.18 1.95 10.92
N ASN A 128 37.06 2.49 10.42
CA ASN A 128 36.54 3.81 10.75
C ASN A 128 35.47 3.79 11.85
N THR A 129 35.05 2.61 12.32
CA THR A 129 34.09 2.48 13.42
C THR A 129 34.85 2.16 14.70
N VAL A 130 34.89 3.13 15.61
CA VAL A 130 35.44 2.95 16.96
C VAL A 130 34.53 1.98 17.71
N TYR A 131 35.11 0.92 18.28
CA TYR A 131 34.36 0.01 19.15
C TYR A 131 33.87 0.78 20.37
N GLU A 132 32.56 0.87 20.56
CA GLU A 132 32.01 1.44 21.78
C GLU A 132 32.30 0.52 22.96
N THR A 133 32.96 1.07 23.99
CA THR A 133 33.12 0.36 25.26
C THR A 133 31.80 0.34 26.01
N ARG A 134 31.64 -0.59 26.96
CA ARG A 134 30.47 -0.65 27.84
C ARG A 134 30.19 0.71 28.53
N ALA A 135 31.23 1.47 28.84
CA ALA A 135 31.10 2.81 29.42
C ALA A 135 30.49 3.83 28.42
N SER A 136 30.89 3.80 27.14
CA SER A 136 30.29 4.64 26.08
C SER A 136 28.80 4.32 25.89
N LEU A 137 28.48 3.03 25.88
CA LEU A 137 27.11 2.56 25.73
C LEU A 137 26.25 2.97 26.94
N LEU A 138 26.77 2.84 28.17
CA LEU A 138 26.05 3.28 29.38
C LEU A 138 25.92 4.80 29.48
N ARG A 139 26.84 5.58 28.87
CA ARG A 139 26.75 7.05 28.81
C ARG A 139 25.56 7.52 27.97
N THR A 140 25.23 6.78 26.91
CA THR A 140 24.12 7.11 25.99
C THR A 140 22.82 6.40 26.35
N TYR A 141 22.88 5.33 27.14
CA TYR A 141 21.71 4.60 27.59
C TYR A 141 20.85 5.46 28.51
N GLN A 142 19.64 5.76 28.05
CA GLN A 142 18.60 6.36 28.87
C GLN A 142 17.70 5.23 29.38
N ASN A 143 17.55 5.12 30.71
CA ASN A 143 16.57 4.20 31.27
C ASN A 143 15.21 4.49 30.63
N PRO A 144 14.47 3.47 30.18
CA PRO A 144 13.13 3.69 29.64
C PRO A 144 12.31 4.37 30.73
N VAL A 145 12.00 5.64 30.50
CA VAL A 145 11.11 6.43 31.36
C VAL A 145 9.71 6.08 30.92
N ASP A 146 8.85 5.73 31.87
CA ASP A 146 7.43 5.52 31.59
C ASP A 146 6.89 6.75 30.85
N GLU A 147 6.18 6.51 29.74
CA GLU A 147 5.61 7.60 28.96
C GLU A 147 4.79 8.51 29.87
N ALA A 148 5.05 9.82 29.81
CA ALA A 148 4.29 10.79 30.58
C ALA A 148 2.78 10.56 30.33
N PRO A 149 1.95 10.53 31.38
CA PRO A 149 0.53 10.26 31.21
C PRO A 149 -0.08 11.33 30.29
N LEU A 150 -1.03 10.92 29.45
CA LEU A 150 -1.74 11.86 28.58
C LEU A 150 -2.35 12.98 29.42
N TRP A 151 -2.30 14.21 28.88
CA TRP A 151 -2.89 15.35 29.56
C TRP A 151 -4.37 15.10 29.84
N GLN A 152 -4.76 15.26 31.10
CA GLN A 152 -6.13 15.05 31.56
C GLN A 152 -6.54 16.18 32.50
N LEU A 153 -7.78 16.68 32.33
CA LEU A 153 -8.30 17.74 33.18
C LEU A 153 -8.42 17.24 34.64
N PRO A 154 -8.10 18.07 35.65
CA PRO A 154 -8.15 17.66 37.06
C PRO A 154 -9.51 17.10 37.49
N LYS A 155 -10.62 17.62 36.95
CA LYS A 155 -11.99 17.16 37.24
C LYS A 155 -12.22 15.69 36.83
N PHE A 156 -11.51 15.20 35.82
CA PHE A 156 -11.66 13.82 35.34
C PHE A 156 -10.81 12.82 36.11
N LYS A 157 -9.80 13.27 36.88
CA LYS A 157 -8.95 12.36 37.69
C LYS A 157 -9.70 11.73 38.86
N LYS A 158 -10.58 12.49 39.53
CA LYS A 158 -11.22 12.08 40.78
C LYS A 158 -12.73 11.81 40.63
N ASN A 159 -13.39 12.57 39.76
CA ASN A 159 -14.86 12.63 39.75
C ASN A 159 -15.48 12.10 38.44
N ALA A 160 -14.69 11.58 37.51
CA ALA A 160 -15.21 10.94 36.31
C ALA A 160 -15.84 9.59 36.68
N LYS A 161 -17.13 9.61 36.98
CA LYS A 161 -17.93 8.39 37.02
C LYS A 161 -18.47 8.12 35.61
N PRO A 162 -18.50 6.85 35.16
CA PRO A 162 -19.17 6.51 33.91
C PRO A 162 -20.64 6.94 34.01
N SER A 163 -21.11 7.78 33.09
CA SER A 163 -22.51 8.20 33.04
C SER A 163 -23.44 7.08 32.55
N LEU A 164 -22.87 6.04 31.92
CA LEU A 164 -23.60 4.90 31.39
C LEU A 164 -22.88 3.60 31.80
N GLN A 165 -23.60 2.73 32.50
CA GLN A 165 -23.17 1.36 32.77
C GLN A 165 -23.96 0.43 31.87
N THR A 166 -23.32 -0.07 30.81
CA THR A 166 -23.96 -0.95 29.80
C THR A 166 -23.97 -2.42 30.20
N PHE A 167 -23.22 -2.80 31.24
CA PHE A 167 -23.19 -4.16 31.76
C PHE A 167 -24.46 -4.47 32.54
N ARG A 168 -24.96 -5.71 32.38
CA ARG A 168 -26.18 -6.19 33.06
C ARG A 168 -26.01 -6.34 34.58
N SER A 169 -24.77 -6.56 35.04
CA SER A 169 -24.43 -6.72 36.46
C SER A 169 -22.96 -6.35 36.69
N ASP A 170 -22.60 -6.02 37.94
CA ASP A 170 -21.21 -5.76 38.32
C ASP A 170 -20.24 -6.94 38.10
N PRO A 171 -20.59 -8.21 38.40
CA PRO A 171 -19.68 -9.32 38.08
C PRO A 171 -19.46 -9.46 36.56
N ALA A 172 -20.48 -9.20 35.74
CA ALA A 172 -20.32 -9.22 34.29
C ALA A 172 -19.40 -8.09 33.79
N ARG A 173 -19.40 -6.93 34.48
CA ARG A 173 -18.48 -5.84 34.21
C ARG A 173 -17.03 -6.24 34.50
N VAL A 174 -16.77 -6.82 35.67
CA VAL A 174 -15.42 -7.25 36.07
C VAL A 174 -14.89 -8.31 35.10
N SER A 175 -15.66 -9.37 34.85
CA SER A 175 -15.29 -10.43 33.91
C SER A 175 -15.05 -9.88 32.49
N GLY A 176 -15.86 -8.92 32.03
CA GLY A 176 -15.66 -8.26 30.74
C GLY A 176 -14.31 -7.54 30.63
N TYR A 177 -13.89 -6.85 31.69
CA TYR A 177 -12.58 -6.19 31.73
C TYR A 177 -11.42 -7.19 31.82
N GLU A 178 -11.55 -8.26 32.61
CA GLU A 178 -10.53 -9.32 32.69
C GLU A 178 -10.31 -10.00 31.34
N HIS A 179 -11.39 -10.34 30.63
CA HIS A 179 -11.30 -10.90 29.28
C HIS A 179 -10.67 -9.91 28.29
N PHE A 180 -11.02 -8.63 28.40
CA PHE A 180 -10.43 -7.60 27.56
C PHE A 180 -8.91 -7.45 27.80
N GLU A 181 -8.46 -7.41 29.06
CA GLU A 181 -7.03 -7.36 29.40
C GLU A 181 -6.27 -8.57 28.87
N SER A 182 -6.88 -9.77 28.95
CA SER A 182 -6.28 -11.00 28.41
C SER A 182 -6.14 -10.97 26.88
N ASP A 183 -7.13 -10.43 26.17
CA ASP A 183 -7.14 -10.31 24.71
C ASP A 183 -6.16 -9.21 24.23
N GLN A 184 -5.98 -8.14 25.02
CA GLN A 184 -5.13 -6.99 24.71
C GLN A 184 -3.68 -7.38 24.39
N ILE A 185 -3.13 -8.39 25.09
CA ILE A 185 -1.74 -8.87 24.93
C ILE A 185 -1.44 -9.32 23.50
N SER A 186 -2.45 -9.87 22.84
CA SER A 186 -2.31 -10.43 21.50
C SER A 186 -2.58 -9.42 20.38
N ARG A 187 -2.93 -8.18 20.70
CA ARG A 187 -3.39 -7.16 19.75
C ARG A 187 -2.44 -5.97 19.67
N LYS A 188 -2.36 -5.36 18.49
CA LYS A 188 -1.56 -4.16 18.26
C LYS A 188 -2.20 -2.92 18.88
N GLY A 189 -1.37 -1.96 19.30
CA GLY A 189 -1.77 -0.61 19.71
C GLY A 189 -1.80 -0.40 21.23
N LYS A 190 -1.72 0.87 21.66
CA LYS A 190 -1.56 1.27 23.08
C LYS A 190 -2.69 0.79 24.01
N LEU A 191 -3.88 0.58 23.45
CA LEU A 191 -5.06 0.07 24.16
C LEU A 191 -5.45 -1.35 23.70
N GLY A 192 -4.61 -2.02 22.90
CA GLY A 192 -4.86 -3.33 22.27
C GLY A 192 -6.24 -3.51 21.61
N HIS A 193 -6.76 -2.44 21.00
CA HIS A 193 -7.95 -2.49 20.14
C HIS A 193 -7.59 -2.72 18.66
N GLY A 194 -6.32 -2.95 18.33
CA GLY A 194 -5.86 -3.17 16.95
C GLY A 194 -5.98 -4.62 16.50
N VAL A 195 -5.39 -4.89 15.33
CA VAL A 195 -5.32 -6.23 14.73
C VAL A 195 -4.41 -7.13 15.57
N TYR A 196 -4.70 -8.43 15.63
CA TYR A 196 -3.83 -9.42 16.26
C TYR A 196 -2.38 -9.33 15.76
N GLU A 197 -1.42 -9.40 16.68
CA GLU A 197 0.00 -9.52 16.36
C GLU A 197 0.26 -10.87 15.69
N SER A 198 1.06 -10.85 14.61
CA SER A 198 1.60 -12.07 14.04
C SER A 198 2.51 -12.75 15.07
N ALA A 199 2.52 -14.09 15.09
CA ALA A 199 3.41 -14.86 15.94
C ALA A 199 4.86 -14.36 15.80
N LYS A 200 5.50 -14.03 16.93
CA LYS A 200 6.93 -13.69 16.96
C LYS A 200 7.70 -15.00 16.81
N ASN A 201 8.36 -15.18 15.67
CA ASN A 201 9.28 -16.29 15.40
C ASN A 201 10.61 -16.11 16.10
#